data_AF-A0A841Q350-F1
#
_entry.id   AF-A0A841Q350-F1
#
_cell.length_a   1.000
_cell.length_b   1.000
_cell.length_c   1.000
_cell.angle_alpha   90.00
_cell.angle_beta   90.00
_cell.angle_gamma   90.00
#
_symmetry.space_group_name_H-M   'P 1'
#
loop_
_entity.id
_entity.type
_entity.pdbx_description
1 polymer ?
#
loop_
_entity_poly.entity_id
_entity_poly.type
_entity_poly.pdbx_seq_one_letter_code
_entity_poly.pdbx_strand_id
1 'polypeptide(L)'
;MRKLIMLMVLLVLLVGCGISKGDMYVLTDMMIGADTPEDFIAALEDAQQDGTLETGGPIHTIFDEDIVKIIDTKDEWVLIEIIEGYDEGEQWWVSKGDLEQYAEKQ
;
A
#
# COMPACT_ATOMS: atom_id res chain seq x y z
N MET A 1 -6.92 37.37 -23.83
CA MET A 1 -5.89 36.41 -23.35
C MET A 1 -5.56 36.62 -21.86
N ARG A 2 -6.56 36.68 -20.97
CA ARG A 2 -6.36 36.87 -19.51
C ARG A 2 -7.12 35.84 -18.65
N LYS A 3 -7.86 34.92 -19.26
CA LYS A 3 -8.71 33.94 -18.57
C LYS A 3 -8.18 32.50 -18.59
N LEU A 4 -7.07 32.25 -19.30
CA LEU A 4 -6.50 30.90 -19.47
C LEU A 4 -5.39 30.57 -18.46
N ILE A 5 -4.83 31.57 -17.77
CA ILE A 5 -3.76 31.36 -16.78
C ILE A 5 -4.33 30.99 -15.40
N MET A 6 -5.62 31.28 -15.15
CA MET A 6 -6.23 31.09 -13.83
C MET A 6 -6.70 29.65 -13.55
N LEU A 7 -6.72 28.77 -14.56
CA LEU A 7 -7.14 27.37 -14.37
C LEU A 7 -5.96 26.42 -14.07
N MET A 8 -4.72 26.84 -14.31
CA MET A 8 -3.54 25.95 -14.17
C MET A 8 -2.91 25.99 -12.77
N VAL A 9 -3.29 26.96 -11.93
CA VAL A 9 -2.75 27.11 -10.57
C VAL A 9 -3.53 26.29 -9.54
N LEU A 10 -4.72 25.79 -9.87
CA LEU A 10 -5.51 24.96 -8.95
C LEU A 10 -5.02 23.51 -8.81
N LEU A 11 -4.10 23.05 -9.68
CA LEU A 11 -3.50 21.71 -9.61
C LEU A 11 -2.31 21.61 -8.64
N VAL A 12 -1.83 22.73 -8.10
CA VAL A 12 -0.62 22.78 -7.23
C VAL A 12 -0.98 22.61 -5.74
N LEU A 13 -2.24 22.30 -5.40
CA LEU A 13 -2.72 22.14 -4.02
C LEU A 13 -3.15 20.71 -3.68
N LEU A 14 -2.76 19.70 -4.47
CA LEU A 14 -2.64 18.32 -3.98
C LEU A 14 -1.43 18.27 -3.05
N VAL A 15 -1.62 18.79 -1.84
CA VAL A 15 -0.72 18.59 -0.70
C VAL A 15 -0.80 17.10 -0.38
N GLY A 16 -0.06 16.29 -1.12
CA GLY A 16 0.14 14.89 -0.81
C GLY A 16 0.79 14.82 0.55
N CYS A 17 0.02 14.44 1.57
CA CYS A 17 0.56 13.83 2.77
C CYS A 17 1.30 12.59 2.31
N GLY A 18 2.61 12.73 2.04
CA GLY A 18 3.42 11.61 1.61
C GLY A 18 3.49 10.56 2.71
N ILE A 19 3.28 9.30 2.32
CA ILE A 19 3.59 8.10 3.09
C ILE A 19 5.01 8.22 3.65
N SER A 20 5.13 8.26 4.97
CA SER A 20 6.39 8.44 5.69
C SER A 20 6.58 7.39 6.77
N LYS A 21 7.83 7.02 7.04
CA LYS A 21 8.18 6.10 8.14
C LYS A 21 7.62 6.59 9.47
N GLY A 22 6.96 5.68 10.19
CA GLY A 22 6.29 5.93 11.46
C GLY A 22 4.84 6.36 11.33
N ASP A 23 4.35 6.66 10.11
CA ASP A 23 2.92 6.88 9.89
C ASP A 23 2.13 5.61 10.22
N MET A 24 0.94 5.79 10.80
CA MET A 24 0.00 4.72 11.09
C MET A 24 -1.24 4.86 10.21
N TYR A 25 -1.77 3.73 9.78
CA TYR A 25 -2.96 3.65 8.94
C TYR A 25 -3.88 2.56 9.48
N VAL A 26 -5.18 2.77 9.35
CA VAL A 26 -6.17 1.69 9.45
C VAL A 26 -6.56 1.25 8.05
N LEU A 27 -6.61 -0.07 7.84
CA LEU A 27 -7.06 -0.62 6.58
C LEU A 27 -8.58 -0.54 6.47
N THR A 28 -9.06 -0.07 5.33
CA THR A 28 -10.49 0.07 5.01
C THR A 28 -11.00 -1.05 4.11
N ASP A 29 -10.08 -1.81 3.51
CA ASP A 29 -10.35 -3.00 2.72
C ASP A 29 -9.15 -3.97 2.85
N MET A 30 -9.33 -5.21 2.43
CA MET A 30 -8.25 -6.19 2.42
C MET A 30 -7.15 -5.77 1.42
N MET A 31 -5.91 -6.06 1.77
CA MET A 31 -4.75 -5.85 0.90
C MET A 31 -3.93 -7.12 0.78
N ILE A 32 -3.10 -7.17 -0.26
CA ILE A 32 -2.11 -8.23 -0.43
C ILE A 32 -0.74 -7.69 -0.04
N GLY A 33 -0.06 -8.40 0.84
CA GLY A 33 1.34 -8.18 1.19
C GLY A 33 2.23 -9.30 0.65
N ALA A 34 3.53 -9.05 0.64
CA ALA A 34 4.53 -10.06 0.32
C ALA A 34 5.78 -9.95 1.20
N ASP A 35 6.53 -11.05 1.33
CA ASP A 35 7.83 -11.07 2.03
C ASP A 35 8.84 -10.13 1.37
N THR A 36 8.81 -10.05 0.04
CA THR A 36 9.58 -9.10 -0.76
C THR A 36 8.75 -8.52 -1.92
N PRO A 37 9.08 -7.32 -2.42
CA PRO A 37 8.50 -6.79 -3.66
C PRO A 37 8.65 -7.73 -4.86
N GLU A 38 9.78 -8.43 -4.95
CA GLU A 38 10.07 -9.37 -6.02
C GLU A 38 9.15 -10.60 -5.97
N ASP A 39 8.80 -11.09 -4.78
CA ASP A 39 7.84 -12.18 -4.61
C ASP A 39 6.45 -11.79 -5.10
N PHE A 40 6.01 -10.56 -4.80
CA PHE A 40 4.73 -10.04 -5.28
C PHE A 40 4.68 -9.96 -6.81
N ILE A 41 5.74 -9.45 -7.44
CA ILE A 41 5.84 -9.34 -8.89
C ILE A 41 5.79 -10.73 -9.53
N ALA A 42 6.55 -11.70 -9.00
CA ALA A 42 6.54 -13.07 -9.47
C ALA A 42 5.14 -13.70 -9.34
N ALA A 43 4.47 -13.50 -8.20
CA ALA A 43 3.11 -14.01 -8.00
C ALA A 43 2.09 -13.39 -8.97
N LEU A 44 2.22 -12.10 -9.31
CA LEU A 44 1.40 -11.48 -10.34
C LEU A 44 1.68 -12.03 -11.74
N GLU A 45 2.94 -12.30 -12.08
CA GLU A 45 3.33 -12.90 -13.37
C GLU A 45 2.79 -14.33 -13.51
N ASP A 46 2.79 -15.11 -12.43
CA ASP A 46 2.23 -16.45 -12.39
C ASP A 46 0.68 -16.40 -12.47
N ALA A 47 0.05 -15.52 -11.70
CA ALA A 47 -1.40 -15.31 -11.73
C ALA A 47 -1.92 -14.86 -13.11
N GLN A 48 -1.10 -14.16 -13.91
CA GLN A 48 -1.45 -13.83 -15.29
C GLN A 48 -1.45 -15.04 -16.23
N GLN A 49 -0.74 -16.12 -15.87
CA GLN A 49 -0.66 -17.34 -16.68
C GLN A 49 -1.79 -18.32 -16.35
N ASP A 50 -2.12 -18.49 -15.07
CA ASP A 50 -3.09 -19.49 -14.60
C ASP A 50 -4.42 -18.89 -14.10
N GLY A 51 -4.48 -17.58 -13.87
CA GLY A 51 -5.65 -16.85 -13.42
C GLY A 51 -5.86 -16.86 -11.90
N THR A 52 -4.90 -17.33 -11.11
CA THR A 52 -5.01 -17.51 -9.66
C THR A 52 -3.86 -16.87 -8.91
N LEU A 53 -4.18 -16.07 -7.88
CA LEU A 53 -3.18 -15.55 -6.95
C LEU A 53 -3.19 -16.42 -5.68
N GLU A 54 -2.16 -17.25 -5.54
CA GLU A 54 -2.02 -18.17 -4.41
C GLU A 54 -1.45 -17.44 -3.17
N THR A 55 -2.15 -17.53 -2.04
CA THR A 55 -1.75 -16.95 -0.75
C THR A 55 -1.36 -18.04 0.24
N GLY A 56 -0.55 -17.71 1.26
CA GLY A 56 -0.11 -18.67 2.30
C GLY A 56 1.31 -19.21 2.08
N GLY A 57 2.07 -18.53 1.23
CA GLY A 57 3.52 -18.68 1.06
C GLY A 57 4.19 -17.32 1.23
N PRO A 58 4.94 -16.81 0.23
CA PRO A 58 5.53 -15.48 0.30
C PRO A 58 4.52 -14.35 0.04
N ILE A 59 3.25 -14.69 -0.22
CA ILE A 59 2.13 -13.77 -0.44
C ILE A 59 1.12 -13.94 0.68
N HIS A 60 0.73 -12.82 1.27
CA HIS A 60 -0.08 -12.76 2.48
C HIS A 60 -1.31 -11.88 2.26
N THR A 61 -2.40 -12.24 2.90
CA THR A 61 -3.60 -11.38 2.97
C THR A 61 -3.53 -10.58 4.25
N ILE A 62 -3.73 -9.27 4.15
CA ILE A 62 -3.84 -8.35 5.28
C ILE A 62 -5.30 -7.93 5.36
N PHE A 63 -5.91 -8.05 6.54
CA PHE A 63 -7.36 -7.91 6.67
C PHE A 63 -7.75 -6.44 6.83
N ASP A 64 -8.98 -6.13 6.43
CA ASP A 64 -9.58 -4.84 6.75
C ASP A 64 -9.65 -4.64 8.28
N GLU A 65 -9.71 -3.39 8.71
CA GLU A 65 -9.64 -2.96 10.12
C GLU A 65 -8.30 -3.18 10.83
N ASP A 66 -7.34 -3.92 10.24
CA ASP A 66 -5.97 -4.00 10.76
C ASP A 66 -5.34 -2.59 10.81
N ILE A 67 -4.58 -2.32 11.88
CA ILE A 67 -3.80 -1.09 12.03
C ILE A 67 -2.34 -1.40 11.71
N VAL A 68 -1.80 -0.67 10.74
CA VAL A 68 -0.45 -0.88 10.23
C VAL A 68 0.41 0.37 10.44
N LYS A 69 1.71 0.15 10.68
CA LYS A 69 2.71 1.21 10.80
C LYS A 69 3.74 1.08 9.69
N ILE A 70 4.05 2.19 9.04
CA ILE A 70 5.12 2.22 8.04
C ILE A 70 6.47 2.11 8.73
N ILE A 71 7.24 1.09 8.38
CA ILE A 71 8.59 0.88 8.90
C ILE A 71 9.68 1.15 7.87
N ASP A 72 9.37 1.02 6.57
CA ASP A 72 10.27 1.43 5.49
C ASP A 72 9.52 1.78 4.19
N THR A 73 10.20 2.46 3.26
CA THR A 73 9.67 2.81 1.94
C THR A 73 10.75 2.62 0.88
N LYS A 74 10.40 1.98 -0.24
CA LYS A 74 11.30 1.74 -1.37
C LYS A 74 10.54 1.90 -2.68
N ASP A 75 10.83 2.96 -3.43
CA ASP A 75 10.17 3.25 -4.72
C ASP A 75 8.62 3.22 -4.59
N GLU A 76 7.97 2.29 -5.28
CA GLU A 76 6.51 2.07 -5.26
C GLU A 76 6.04 1.08 -4.17
N TRP A 77 6.92 0.74 -3.23
CA TRP A 77 6.66 -0.24 -2.18
C TRP A 77 6.82 0.36 -0.78
N VAL A 78 6.00 -0.14 0.13
CA VAL A 78 6.02 0.25 1.54
C VAL A 78 6.12 -1.01 2.39
N LEU A 79 7.08 -1.04 3.31
CA LEU A 79 7.14 -2.09 4.31
C LEU A 79 6.30 -1.62 5.50
N ILE A 80 5.30 -2.42 5.83
CA ILE A 80 4.40 -2.19 6.95
C ILE A 80 4.65 -3.22 8.06
N GLU A 81 4.30 -2.84 9.28
CA GLU A 81 4.22 -3.72 10.45
C GLU A 81 2.77 -3.68 10.96
N ILE A 82 2.14 -4.83 11.16
CA ILE A 82 0.79 -4.90 11.74
C ILE A 82 0.93 -4.65 13.25
N ILE A 83 0.31 -3.59 13.74
CA ILE A 83 0.39 -3.17 15.15
C ILE A 83 -0.84 -3.61 15.95
N GLU A 84 -1.99 -3.73 15.30
CA GLU A 84 -3.21 -4.26 15.87
C GLU A 84 -3.97 -4.99 14.75
N GLY A 85 -4.29 -6.27 14.93
CA GLY A 85 -4.87 -7.08 13.86
C GLY A 85 -4.71 -8.57 14.06
N TYR A 86 -5.05 -9.34 13.02
CA TYR A 86 -4.95 -10.81 13.05
C TYR A 86 -3.49 -11.30 13.14
N ASP A 87 -2.59 -10.69 12.37
CA ASP A 87 -1.17 -11.06 12.27
C ASP A 87 -0.26 -10.02 12.97
N GLU A 88 -0.61 -9.62 14.20
CA GLU A 88 0.14 -8.62 14.97
C GLU A 88 1.64 -8.93 15.07
N GLY A 89 2.48 -7.95 14.71
CA GLY A 89 3.94 -8.02 14.70
C GLY A 89 4.55 -8.48 13.39
N GLU A 90 3.76 -9.01 12.46
CA GLU A 90 4.24 -9.40 11.13
C GLU A 90 4.54 -8.18 10.26
N GLN A 91 5.47 -8.38 9.31
CA GLN A 91 5.97 -7.33 8.43
C GLN A 91 5.95 -7.77 6.98
N TRP A 92 5.22 -7.03 6.15
CA TRP A 92 5.10 -7.35 4.72
C TRP A 92 5.22 -6.10 3.86
N TRP A 93 5.77 -6.28 2.67
CA TRP A 93 5.79 -5.27 1.63
C TRP A 93 4.43 -5.21 0.95
N VAL A 94 3.89 -4.00 0.83
CA VAL A 94 2.66 -3.71 0.10
C VAL A 94 2.94 -2.69 -0.99
N SER A 95 2.13 -2.70 -2.04
CA SER A 95 2.13 -1.64 -3.03
C SER A 95 1.75 -0.32 -2.36
N LYS A 96 2.50 0.74 -2.66
CA LYS A 96 2.17 2.09 -2.20
C LYS A 96 0.80 2.52 -2.69
N GLY A 97 0.45 2.15 -3.93
CA GLY A 97 -0.86 2.46 -4.51
C GLY A 97 -2.01 1.78 -3.76
N ASP A 98 -1.82 0.54 -3.31
CA ASP A 98 -2.83 -0.18 -2.52
C ASP A 98 -3.00 0.48 -1.15
N LEU A 99 -1.90 0.87 -0.49
CA LEU A 99 -1.97 1.58 0.79
C LEU A 99 -2.69 2.94 0.66
N GLU A 100 -2.41 3.69 -0.41
CA GLU A 100 -3.10 4.96 -0.69
C GLU A 100 -4.59 4.78 -1.04
N GLN A 101 -4.95 3.63 -1.60
CA GLN A 101 -6.32 3.33 -2.04
C GLN A 101 -7.19 2.72 -0.92
N TYR A 102 -6.60 1.83 -0.11
CA TYR A 102 -7.32 0.96 0.82
C TYR A 102 -7.01 1.24 2.28
N ALA A 103 -6.29 2.32 2.60
CA ALA A 103 -6.00 2.69 3.99
C ALA A 103 -6.23 4.17 4.29
N GLU A 104 -6.64 4.46 5.52
CA GLU A 104 -6.82 5.81 6.04
C GLU A 104 -5.78 6.12 7.10
N LYS A 105 -5.14 7.28 6.98
CA LYS A 105 -4.13 7.74 7.93
C LYS A 105 -4.79 8.08 9.28
N GLN A 106 -4.24 7.55 10.37
CA GLN A 106 -4.65 7.82 11.75
C GLN A 106 -4.05 9.14 12.29
#